data_AF-A0A971UDI8-F1
#
_entry.id   AF-A0A971UDI8-F1
#
_cell.length_a   1.000
_cell.length_b   1.000
_cell.length_c   1.000
_cell.angle_alpha   90.00
_cell.angle_beta   90.00
_cell.angle_gamma   90.00
#
_symmetry.space_group_name_H-M   'P 1'
#
loop_
_entity.id
_entity.type
_entity.pdbx_description
1 polymer ?
#
loop_
_entity_poly.entity_id
_entity_poly.type
_entity_poly.pdbx_seq_one_letter_code
_entity_poly.pdbx_strand_id
1 'polypeptide(L)'
;MELALETNDGAPVDRVQTYVGFRRIETRDGQYHLNGAPLFFASALDQGYYPTGLYTPPTDADLRGDVEWAKRYGLNGVRKHQIVAEPRFYYWCVM
;
A
#
# COMPACT_ATOMS: atom_id res chain seq x y z
N MET A 1 6.11 2.41 -14.64
CA MET A 1 5.15 2.23 -15.75
C MET A 1 4.51 3.57 -16.02
N GLU A 2 4.60 4.06 -17.25
CA GLU A 2 3.92 5.30 -17.66
C GLU A 2 2.73 4.92 -18.54
N LEU A 3 1.60 5.57 -18.30
CA LEU A 3 0.40 5.51 -19.11
C LEU A 3 0.17 6.91 -19.68
N ALA A 4 -0.01 7.03 -20.98
CA ALA A 4 -0.26 8.29 -21.66
C ALA A 4 -1.61 8.26 -22.37
N LEU A 5 -2.34 9.36 -22.30
CA LEU A 5 -3.49 9.64 -23.14
C LEU A 5 -3.02 10.50 -24.31
N GLU A 6 -3.28 10.05 -25.53
CA GLU A 6 -2.89 10.74 -26.76
C GLU A 6 -4.10 10.86 -27.69
N THR A 7 -4.12 11.91 -28.51
CA THR A 7 -5.08 12.03 -29.61
C THR A 7 -4.74 11.05 -30.75
N ASN A 8 -5.66 10.86 -31.70
CA ASN A 8 -5.44 9.92 -32.82
C ASN A 8 -4.26 10.30 -33.72
N ASP A 9 -3.88 11.58 -33.77
CA ASP A 9 -2.70 12.11 -34.46
C ASP A 9 -1.42 12.06 -33.61
N GLY A 10 -1.48 11.45 -32.41
CA GLY A 10 -0.34 11.20 -31.53
C GLY A 10 0.07 12.39 -30.66
N ALA A 11 -0.76 13.44 -30.55
CA ALA A 11 -0.47 14.56 -29.66
C ALA A 11 -0.78 14.17 -28.20
N PRO A 12 0.13 14.45 -27.25
CA PRO A 12 -0.07 14.08 -25.84
C PRO A 12 -1.14 14.96 -25.19
N VAL A 13 -2.05 14.32 -24.45
CA VAL A 13 -3.13 14.98 -23.69
C VAL A 13 -2.85 14.93 -22.20
N ASP A 14 -2.50 13.75 -21.67
CA ASP A 14 -2.25 13.54 -20.25
C ASP A 14 -1.30 12.35 -20.01
N ARG A 15 -0.68 12.30 -18.83
CA ARG A 15 0.26 11.24 -18.45
C ARG A 15 0.14 10.90 -16.97
N VAL A 16 0.19 9.60 -16.67
CA VAL A 16 0.24 9.07 -15.30
C VAL A 16 1.44 8.14 -15.15
N GLN A 17 2.22 8.36 -14.11
CA GLN A 17 3.29 7.45 -13.68
C GLN A 17 2.83 6.58 -12.52
N THR A 18 3.05 5.29 -12.66
CA THR A 18 2.67 4.27 -11.67
C THR A 18 3.65 3.09 -11.70
N TYR A 19 3.39 2.05 -10.93
CA TYR A 19 4.24 0.86 -10.82
C TYR A 19 3.41 -0.42 -10.92
N VAL A 20 4.08 -1.54 -11.17
CA VAL A 20 3.49 -2.88 -11.17
C VAL A 20 4.34 -3.77 -10.28
N GLY A 21 3.70 -4.45 -9.34
CA GLY A 21 4.33 -5.46 -8.49
C GLY A 21 3.80 -6.84 -8.82
N PHE A 22 4.61 -7.66 -9.49
CA PHE A 22 4.27 -9.05 -9.77
C PHE A 22 4.23 -9.84 -8.47
N ARG A 23 3.05 -10.38 -8.14
CA ARG A 23 2.86 -11.24 -6.98
C ARG A 23 1.79 -12.26 -7.26
N ARG A 24 1.94 -13.42 -6.64
CA ARG A 24 0.94 -14.48 -6.60
C ARG A 24 0.63 -14.78 -5.14
N ILE A 25 -0.64 -14.61 -4.78
CA ILE A 25 -1.14 -14.93 -3.44
C ILE A 25 -2.01 -16.17 -3.59
N GLU A 26 -1.71 -17.18 -2.80
CA GLU A 26 -2.39 -18.48 -2.86
C GLU A 26 -2.68 -18.95 -1.44
N THR A 27 -3.72 -19.78 -1.30
CA THR A 27 -3.94 -20.58 -0.10
C THR A 27 -3.71 -22.04 -0.45
N ARG A 28 -2.95 -22.74 0.38
CA ARG A 28 -2.62 -24.15 0.20
C ARG A 28 -2.49 -24.80 1.56
N ASP A 29 -3.15 -25.95 1.75
CA ASP A 29 -3.02 -26.76 2.96
C ASP A 29 -3.25 -25.96 4.27
N GLY A 30 -4.18 -24.99 4.24
CA GLY A 30 -4.50 -24.11 5.38
C GLY A 30 -3.51 -22.96 5.63
N GLN A 31 -2.51 -22.78 4.76
CA GLN A 31 -1.51 -21.72 4.84
C GLN A 31 -1.67 -20.70 3.71
N TYR A 32 -1.28 -19.47 3.99
CA TYR A 32 -1.12 -18.44 2.96
C TYR A 32 0.27 -18.57 2.33
N HIS A 33 0.34 -18.35 1.03
CA HIS A 33 1.59 -18.33 0.27
C HIS A 33 1.71 -17.02 -0.50
N LEU A 34 2.93 -16.48 -0.52
CA LEU A 34 3.32 -15.37 -1.38
C LEU A 34 4.42 -15.85 -2.32
N ASN A 35 4.17 -15.81 -3.62
CA ASN A 35 5.09 -16.28 -4.66
C ASN A 35 5.55 -17.74 -4.44
N GLY A 36 4.64 -18.59 -3.95
CA GLY A 36 4.89 -20.01 -3.68
C GLY A 36 5.50 -20.31 -2.30
N ALA A 37 6.05 -19.32 -1.60
CA ALA A 37 6.59 -19.50 -0.25
C ALA A 37 5.51 -19.29 0.83
N PRO A 38 5.49 -20.09 1.91
CA PRO A 38 4.60 -19.86 3.05
C PRO A 38 4.77 -18.46 3.64
N LEU A 39 3.65 -17.78 3.91
CA LEU A 39 3.60 -16.45 4.50
C LEU A 39 2.97 -16.52 5.89
N PHE A 40 3.78 -16.22 6.91
CA PHE A 40 3.29 -15.98 8.26
C PHE A 40 2.91 -14.51 8.42
N PHE A 41 1.69 -14.20 8.86
CA PHE A 41 1.25 -12.82 9.07
C PHE A 41 1.69 -12.30 10.45
N ALA A 42 2.81 -11.59 10.48
CA ALA A 42 3.24 -10.78 11.61
C ALA A 42 2.70 -9.36 11.39
N SER A 43 1.43 -9.13 11.73
CA SER A 43 0.72 -7.89 11.38
C SER A 43 0.08 -7.19 12.58
N ALA A 44 -0.15 -5.88 12.45
CA ALA A 44 -0.89 -5.09 13.42
C ALA A 44 -2.25 -4.61 12.90
N LEU A 45 -3.16 -4.29 13.83
CA LEU A 45 -4.35 -3.51 13.54
C LEU A 45 -3.99 -2.02 13.55
N ASP A 46 -4.21 -1.35 12.42
CA ASP A 46 -3.91 0.06 12.24
C ASP A 46 -5.20 0.87 12.33
N GLN A 47 -5.31 1.69 13.38
CA GLN A 47 -6.46 2.56 13.62
C GLN A 47 -6.41 3.86 12.80
N GLY A 48 -5.23 4.26 12.31
CA GLY A 48 -5.03 5.52 11.61
C GLY A 48 -5.35 6.75 12.46
N TYR A 49 -4.93 6.76 13.73
CA TYR A 49 -5.12 7.90 14.62
C TYR A 49 -3.96 8.89 14.54
N TYR A 50 -4.29 10.14 14.25
CA TYR A 50 -3.38 11.28 14.18
C TYR A 50 -3.74 12.33 15.24
N PRO A 51 -2.75 12.97 15.90
CA PRO A 51 -2.99 13.88 17.02
C PRO A 51 -3.92 15.05 16.72
N THR A 52 -3.89 15.59 15.50
CA THR A 52 -4.65 16.80 15.13
C THR A 52 -5.87 16.52 14.25
N GLY A 53 -5.94 15.35 13.62
CA GLY A 53 -6.94 15.03 12.58
C GLY A 53 -7.78 13.79 12.86
N LEU A 54 -7.55 13.08 13.97
CA LEU A 54 -8.08 11.74 14.24
C LEU A 54 -7.81 10.82 13.06
N TYR A 55 -8.72 10.69 12.09
CA TYR A 55 -8.54 9.83 10.91
C TYR A 55 -7.87 10.52 9.72
N THR A 56 -7.63 11.83 9.79
CA THR A 56 -6.98 12.58 8.72
C THR A 56 -5.49 12.73 9.00
N PRO A 57 -4.60 12.16 8.17
CA PRO A 57 -3.16 12.36 8.31
C PRO A 57 -2.81 13.84 8.12
N PRO A 58 -1.97 14.46 8.98
CA PRO A 58 -1.57 15.85 8.82
C PRO A 58 -0.77 16.08 7.54
N THR A 59 0.12 15.14 7.20
CA THR A 59 0.95 15.16 6.00
C THR A 59 1.09 13.77 5.39
N ASP A 60 1.50 13.71 4.13
CA ASP A 60 1.85 12.46 3.47
C ASP A 60 3.07 11.74 4.09
N ALA A 61 3.97 12.51 4.71
CA ALA A 61 5.11 11.93 5.43
C ALA A 61 4.68 11.14 6.66
N ASP A 62 3.54 11.50 7.29
CA ASP A 62 2.98 10.75 8.41
C ASP A 62 2.47 9.37 7.94
N LEU A 63 1.77 9.31 6.79
CA LEU A 63 1.35 8.05 6.18
C LEU A 63 2.53 7.13 5.85
N ARG A 64 3.60 7.72 5.29
CA ARG A 64 4.85 7.01 5.03
C ARG A 64 5.50 6.53 6.33
N GLY A 65 5.50 7.37 7.35
CA GLY A 65 6.05 7.08 8.67
C GLY A 65 5.38 5.86 9.31
N ASP A 66 4.05 5.74 9.22
CA ASP A 66 3.31 4.58 9.73
C ASP A 66 3.80 3.27 9.10
N VAL A 67 4.02 3.25 7.78
CA VAL A 67 4.55 2.08 7.06
C VAL A 67 5.99 1.78 7.45
N GLU A 68 6.85 2.80 7.54
CA GLU A 68 8.24 2.64 7.95
C GLU A 68 8.37 2.13 9.38
N TRP A 69 7.53 2.60 10.30
CA TRP A 69 7.50 2.11 11.67
C TRP A 69 7.06 0.65 11.74
N ALA A 70 6.00 0.26 11.04
CA ALA A 70 5.56 -1.13 10.99
C ALA A 70 6.72 -2.06 10.57
N LYS A 71 7.46 -1.68 9.53
CA LYS A 71 8.65 -2.41 9.08
C LYS A 71 9.77 -2.45 10.13
N ARG A 72 10.07 -1.32 10.79
CA ARG A 72 11.09 -1.25 11.86
C ARG A 72 10.77 -2.18 13.03
N TYR A 73 9.49 -2.38 13.32
CA TYR A 73 9.01 -3.33 14.34
C TYR A 73 8.98 -4.79 13.86
N GLY A 74 9.42 -5.08 12.63
CA GLY A 74 9.45 -6.43 12.07
C GLY A 74 8.09 -6.93 11.59
N LEU A 75 7.09 -6.04 11.46
CA LEU A 75 5.81 -6.40 10.90
C LEU A 75 5.89 -6.52 9.38
N ASN A 76 5.16 -7.48 8.82
CA ASN A 76 5.07 -7.69 7.37
C ASN A 76 3.67 -7.38 6.82
N GLY A 77 2.79 -6.83 7.64
CA GLY A 77 1.47 -6.40 7.22
C GLY A 77 0.78 -5.52 8.24
N VAL A 78 -0.24 -4.81 7.80
CA VAL A 78 -1.15 -4.04 8.63
C VAL A 78 -2.56 -4.19 8.09
N ARG A 79 -3.53 -4.26 9.00
CA ARG A 79 -4.95 -4.25 8.65
C ARG A 79 -5.58 -2.98 9.19
N LYS A 80 -6.06 -2.13 8.27
CA LYS A 80 -6.82 -0.94 8.63
C LYS A 80 -8.08 -1.36 9.38
N HIS A 81 -8.27 -0.80 10.56
CA HIS A 81 -9.27 -1.25 11.49
C HIS A 81 -10.59 -0.49 11.27
N GLN A 82 -11.53 -1.12 10.56
CA GLN A 82 -12.88 -0.61 10.29
C GLN A 82 -12.96 0.71 9.49
N ILE A 83 -11.83 1.15 8.92
CA ILE A 83 -11.74 2.34 8.07
C ILE A 83 -11.13 2.00 6.71
N VAL A 84 -11.49 2.77 5.69
CA VAL A 84 -10.76 2.78 4.42
C VAL A 84 -9.58 3.73 4.59
N ALA A 85 -8.38 3.29 4.20
CA ALA A 85 -7.20 4.15 4.29
C ALA A 85 -7.25 5.30 3.29
N GLU A 86 -6.55 6.38 3.61
CA GLU A 86 -6.18 7.37 2.60
C GLU A 86 -5.39 6.67 1.46
N PRO A 87 -5.72 6.90 0.17
CA PRO A 87 -5.13 6.17 -0.96
C PRO A 87 -3.59 6.16 -1.06
N ARG A 88 -2.90 7.24 -0.69
CA ARG A 88 -1.44 7.34 -0.66
C ARG A 88 -0.81 6.42 0.38
N PHE A 89 -1.54 5.99 1.40
CA PHE A 89 -1.08 4.91 2.29
C PHE A 89 -0.67 3.65 1.49
N TYR A 90 -1.51 3.23 0.55
CA TYR A 90 -1.25 2.05 -0.28
C TYR A 90 -0.04 2.25 -1.21
N TYR A 91 0.19 3.50 -1.65
CA TYR A 91 1.39 3.85 -2.40
C TYR A 91 2.66 3.64 -1.56
N TRP A 92 2.61 3.91 -0.26
CA TRP A 92 3.76 3.68 0.61
C TRP A 92 3.97 2.22 1.01
N CYS A 93 2.91 1.39 1.04
CA CYS A 93 3.02 -0.04 1.35
C CYS A 93 3.76 -0.88 0.29
N VAL A 94 4.09 -0.32 -0.86
CA VAL A 94 4.85 -1.02 -1.90
C VAL A 94 6.35 -0.73 -1.88
N MET A 95 6.77 0.29 -1.12
CA MET A 95 8.17 0.42 -0.70
C MET A 95 8.52 -0.68 0.28
#